data_AF-A0A0F2S759-F1
#
_entry.id   AF-A0A0F2S759-F1
#
_cell.length_a   1.000
_cell.length_b   1.000
_cell.length_c   1.000
_cell.angle_alpha   90.00
_cell.angle_beta   90.00
_cell.angle_gamma   90.00
#
_symmetry.space_group_name_H-M   'P 1'
#
loop_
_entity.id
_entity.type
_entity.pdbx_description
1 polymer ?
#
loop_
_entity_poly.entity_id
_entity_poly.type
_entity_poly.pdbx_seq_one_letter_code
_entity_poly.pdbx_strand_id
1 'polypeptide(L)'
;MVKKESGRHGGYRSSEGGFRVSEVLIYKTFGGLPWTPQYVEEIDNSLCLGCGRCVKLCVQKCLGLESFEDDEGTERHIAKIANKDQCIGCQACGSICVRHCYTFKEKSA
;
A
#
# COMPACT_ATOMS: atom_id res chain seq x y z
N MET A 1 43.99 3.57 -28.41
CA MET A 1 42.82 4.45 -28.65
C MET A 1 41.58 3.60 -28.88
N VAL A 2 40.81 3.29 -27.83
CA VAL A 2 39.50 2.65 -27.95
C VAL A 2 38.45 3.77 -28.03
N LYS A 3 37.82 3.92 -29.20
CA LYS A 3 36.71 4.86 -29.40
C LYS A 3 35.50 4.34 -28.62
N LYS A 4 35.04 5.07 -27.60
CA LYS A 4 33.75 4.81 -26.96
C LYS A 4 32.65 5.38 -27.86
N GLU A 5 31.91 4.50 -28.53
CA GLU A 5 30.69 4.86 -29.24
C GLU A 5 29.58 5.14 -28.22
N SER A 6 28.87 6.25 -28.47
CA SER A 6 27.73 6.73 -27.71
C SER A 6 26.56 5.75 -27.78
N GLY A 7 26.30 5.07 -26.66
CA GLY A 7 25.14 4.22 -26.48
C GLY A 7 23.84 5.02 -26.53
N ARG A 8 23.04 4.75 -27.56
CA ARG A 8 21.68 5.25 -27.82
C ARG A 8 20.80 5.16 -26.56
N HIS A 9 20.25 6.29 -26.15
CA HIS A 9 19.12 6.32 -25.24
C HIS A 9 17.91 5.73 -25.98
N GLY A 10 17.43 4.57 -25.51
CA GLY A 10 16.24 3.92 -26.05
C GLY A 10 15.01 4.78 -25.81
N GLY A 11 14.53 5.43 -26.87
CA GLY A 11 13.20 6.04 -26.89
C GLY A 11 12.13 4.96 -26.95
N TYR A 12 11.14 5.03 -26.07
CA TYR A 12 9.92 4.24 -26.19
C TYR A 12 9.06 4.84 -27.31
N ARG A 13 8.87 4.07 -28.39
CA ARG A 13 7.95 4.38 -29.49
C ARG A 13 6.52 4.29 -28.98
N SER A 14 5.76 5.37 -29.09
CA SER A 14 4.32 5.38 -28.90
C SER A 14 3.64 5.12 -30.24
N SER A 15 2.99 3.97 -30.40
CA SER A 15 2.05 3.71 -31.49
C SER A 15 0.63 3.84 -30.94
N GLU A 16 -0.19 4.61 -31.65
CA GLU A 16 -1.53 5.06 -31.30
C GLU A 16 -2.49 3.91 -30.91
N GLY A 17 -3.10 4.06 -29.74
CA GLY A 17 -4.12 3.17 -29.19
C GLY A 17 -4.46 3.67 -27.79
N GLY A 18 -5.62 4.31 -27.64
CA GLY A 18 -6.03 5.02 -26.42
C GLY A 18 -6.14 4.10 -25.19
N PHE A 19 -5.03 3.96 -24.48
CA PHE A 19 -4.99 3.47 -23.11
C PHE A 19 -4.84 4.71 -22.23
N ARG A 20 -5.80 4.98 -21.34
CA ARG A 20 -5.59 5.95 -20.27
C ARG A 20 -4.48 5.39 -19.40
N VAL A 21 -3.23 5.78 -19.67
CA VAL A 21 -2.13 5.55 -18.75
C VAL A 21 -2.49 6.34 -17.51
N SER A 22 -3.04 5.68 -16.50
CA SER A 22 -3.10 6.24 -15.17
C SER A 22 -1.66 6.50 -14.76
N GLU A 23 -1.23 7.75 -14.82
CA GLU A 23 0.13 8.14 -14.44
C GLU A 23 0.28 7.88 -12.95
N VAL A 24 0.90 6.77 -12.59
CA VAL A 24 1.17 6.42 -11.20
C VAL A 24 2.19 7.40 -10.63
N LEU A 25 1.92 7.95 -9.44
CA LEU A 25 2.85 8.86 -8.79
C LEU A 25 4.06 8.10 -8.24
N ILE A 26 5.25 8.42 -8.79
CA ILE A 26 6.54 7.88 -8.34
C ILE A 26 7.24 8.89 -7.42
N TYR A 27 7.64 8.43 -6.24
CA TYR A 27 8.39 9.18 -5.24
C TYR A 27 9.84 8.69 -5.18
N LYS A 28 10.67 9.30 -4.32
CA LYS A 28 12.04 8.87 -4.07
C LYS A 28 12.25 8.52 -2.60
N THR A 29 12.95 7.43 -2.35
CA THR A 29 13.50 7.11 -1.02
C THR A 29 14.61 8.09 -0.63
N PHE A 30 15.08 8.04 0.62
CA PHE A 30 16.24 8.83 1.08
C PHE A 30 17.47 8.62 0.19
N GLY A 31 17.72 7.38 -0.29
CA GLY A 31 18.81 7.05 -1.20
C GLY A 31 18.57 7.45 -2.67
N GLY A 32 17.46 8.13 -2.99
CA GLY A 32 17.13 8.56 -4.35
C GLY A 32 16.51 7.48 -5.24
N LEU A 33 16.35 6.25 -4.75
CA LEU A 33 15.70 5.17 -5.50
C LEU A 33 14.20 5.46 -5.69
N PRO A 34 13.62 5.14 -6.86
CA PRO A 34 12.19 5.30 -7.09
C PRO A 34 11.38 4.41 -6.16
N TRP A 35 10.27 4.94 -5.65
CA TRP A 35 9.33 4.22 -4.79
C TRP A 35 7.90 4.65 -5.11
N THR A 36 7.02 3.68 -5.33
CA THR A 36 5.58 3.89 -5.47
C THR A 36 4.90 3.45 -4.18
N PRO A 37 4.40 4.39 -3.35
CA PRO A 37 3.65 4.05 -2.15
C PRO A 37 2.36 3.31 -2.49
N GLN A 38 2.06 2.30 -1.69
CA GLN A 38 0.87 1.46 -1.82
C GLN A 38 0.04 1.65 -0.55
N TYR A 39 -0.99 2.48 -0.67
CA TYR A 39 -1.85 2.94 0.43
C TYR A 39 -2.86 1.87 0.79
N VAL A 40 -3.19 1.74 2.08
CA VAL A 40 -4.22 0.80 2.53
C VAL A 40 -5.56 1.18 1.90
N GLU A 41 -6.14 0.29 1.12
CA GLU A 41 -7.43 0.51 0.49
C GLU A 41 -8.55 -0.05 1.37
N GLU A 42 -8.46 -1.34 1.71
CA GLU A 42 -9.47 -2.09 2.48
C GLU A 42 -8.81 -3.09 3.44
N ILE A 43 -9.59 -3.51 4.45
CA ILE A 43 -9.32 -4.63 5.34
C ILE A 43 -10.48 -5.61 5.22
N ASP A 44 -10.21 -6.85 4.83
CA ASP A 44 -11.21 -7.91 4.83
C ASP A 44 -11.50 -8.37 6.26
N ASN A 45 -12.64 -7.93 6.78
CA ASN A 45 -13.07 -8.23 8.14
C ASN A 45 -13.42 -9.71 8.34
N SER A 46 -13.75 -10.45 7.28
CA SER A 46 -14.04 -11.89 7.38
C SER A 46 -12.77 -12.72 7.64
N LEU A 47 -11.61 -12.19 7.24
CA LEU A 47 -10.31 -12.84 7.45
C LEU A 47 -9.57 -12.33 8.69
N CYS A 48 -9.89 -11.12 9.16
CA CYS A 48 -9.20 -10.44 10.24
C CYS A 48 -9.50 -11.10 11.60
N LEU A 49 -8.44 -11.42 12.35
CA LEU A 49 -8.55 -12.03 13.69
C LEU A 49 -8.59 -11.03 14.84
N GLY A 50 -8.52 -9.71 14.56
CA GLY A 50 -8.48 -8.70 15.62
C GLY A 50 -7.20 -8.67 16.47
N CYS A 51 -6.11 -9.31 16.05
CA CYS A 51 -4.91 -9.49 16.90
C CYS A 51 -4.11 -8.20 17.21
N GLY A 52 -4.46 -7.07 16.60
CA GLY A 52 -3.89 -5.74 16.92
C GLY A 52 -2.43 -5.49 16.52
N ARG A 53 -1.71 -6.47 15.94
CA ARG A 53 -0.29 -6.31 15.57
C ARG A 53 -0.07 -5.19 14.54
N CYS A 54 -0.92 -5.14 13.52
CA CYS A 54 -0.91 -4.09 12.50
C CYS A 54 -1.17 -2.69 13.08
N VAL A 55 -2.07 -2.59 14.07
CA VAL A 55 -2.40 -1.34 14.76
C VAL A 55 -1.19 -0.80 15.54
N LYS A 56 -0.52 -1.66 16.33
CA LYS A 56 0.68 -1.26 17.09
C LYS A 56 1.88 -0.96 16.20
N LEU A 57 2.01 -1.64 15.06
CA LEU A 57 3.10 -1.44 14.10
C LEU A 57 2.95 -0.11 13.32
N CYS A 58 1.73 0.39 13.13
CA CYS A 58 1.49 1.57 12.33
C CYS A 58 1.96 2.85 13.04
N VAL A 59 3.20 3.25 12.79
CA VAL A 59 3.80 4.48 13.33
C VAL A 59 3.02 5.76 12.98
N GLN A 60 2.30 5.75 11.86
CA GLN A 60 1.44 6.85 11.41
C GLN A 60 0.04 6.83 12.06
N LYS A 61 -0.26 5.83 12.89
CA LYS A 61 -1.56 5.67 13.58
C LYS A 61 -2.76 5.68 12.63
N CYS A 62 -2.59 5.11 11.44
CA CYS A 62 -3.66 5.00 10.43
C CYS A 62 -4.70 3.94 10.78
N LEU A 63 -4.34 3.00 11.63
CA LEU A 63 -5.13 1.82 11.96
C LEU A 63 -5.64 1.89 13.39
N GLY A 64 -6.80 1.31 13.62
CA GLY A 64 -7.41 1.14 14.94
C GLY A 64 -8.00 -0.26 15.11
N LEU A 65 -8.52 -0.53 16.30
CA LEU A 65 -9.37 -1.69 16.56
C LEU A 65 -10.81 -1.22 16.70
N GLU A 66 -11.72 -2.07 16.25
CA GLU A 66 -13.15 -1.93 16.43
C GLU A 66 -13.68 -3.16 17.15
N SER A 67 -14.40 -2.95 18.25
CA SER A 67 -15.10 -3.99 18.98
C SER A 67 -16.52 -4.16 18.48
N PHE A 68 -17.02 -5.39 18.48
CA PHE A 68 -18.42 -5.73 18.23
C PHE A 68 -18.77 -6.99 19.03
N GLU A 69 -20.06 -7.19 19.30
CA GLU A 69 -20.56 -8.45 19.86
C GLU A 69 -21.00 -9.38 18.73
N ASP A 70 -20.63 -10.66 18.80
CA ASP A 70 -21.17 -11.68 17.89
C ASP A 70 -22.59 -12.11 18.32
N ASP A 71 -23.19 -13.01 17.56
CA ASP A 71 -24.54 -13.55 17.80
C ASP A 71 -24.64 -14.37 19.10
N GLU A 72 -23.51 -14.80 19.66
CA GLU A 72 -23.40 -15.45 20.95
C GLU A 72 -23.19 -14.44 22.11
N GLY A 73 -23.17 -13.14 21.83
CA GLY A 73 -22.91 -12.08 22.80
C GLY A 73 -21.44 -12.01 23.26
N THR A 74 -20.52 -12.63 22.52
CA THR A 74 -19.09 -12.58 22.81
C THR A 74 -18.47 -11.35 22.16
N GLU A 75 -17.70 -10.57 22.93
CA GLU A 75 -16.95 -9.44 22.37
C GLU A 75 -15.84 -9.95 21.42
N ARG A 76 -15.83 -9.41 20.21
CA ARG A 76 -14.84 -9.65 19.16
C ARG A 76 -14.21 -8.34 18.74
N HIS A 77 -13.04 -8.43 18.10
CA HIS A 77 -12.37 -7.26 17.53
C HIS A 77 -11.94 -7.49 16.09
N ILE A 78 -11.90 -6.42 15.31
CA ILE A 78 -11.28 -6.37 13.98
C ILE A 78 -10.41 -5.11 13.86
N ALA A 79 -9.42 -5.18 12.97
CA ALA A 79 -8.66 -3.99 12.59
C ALA A 79 -9.50 -3.12 11.64
N LYS A 80 -9.44 -1.80 11.81
CA LYS A 80 -10.06 -0.83 10.91
C LYS A 80 -9.09 0.26 10.47
N ILE A 81 -9.40 0.91 9.35
CA ILE A 81 -8.70 2.10 8.89
C ILE A 81 -9.27 3.30 9.65
N ALA A 82 -8.57 3.77 10.68
CA ALA A 82 -9.02 4.85 11.56
C ALA A 82 -8.69 6.25 11.02
N ASN A 83 -7.58 6.40 10.31
CA ASN A 83 -7.17 7.67 9.70
C ASN A 83 -6.39 7.41 8.42
N LYS A 84 -7.11 7.39 7.29
CA LYS A 84 -6.55 7.07 5.97
C LYS A 84 -5.59 8.14 5.46
N ASP A 85 -5.79 9.40 5.85
CA ASP A 85 -4.99 10.54 5.41
C ASP A 85 -3.54 10.52 5.93
N GLN A 86 -3.29 9.76 7.01
CA GLN A 86 -1.94 9.56 7.55
C GLN A 86 -1.19 8.39 6.87
N CYS A 87 -1.84 7.63 6.00
CA CYS A 87 -1.22 6.46 5.39
C CYS A 87 -0.11 6.89 4.43
N ILE A 88 1.13 6.51 4.71
CA ILE A 88 2.27 6.78 3.83
C ILE A 88 2.52 5.66 2.80
N GLY A 89 1.65 4.65 2.75
CA GLY A 89 1.76 3.56 1.79
C GLY A 89 2.99 2.64 1.96
N CYS A 90 3.47 2.45 3.20
CA CYS A 90 4.64 1.60 3.50
C CYS A 90 4.34 0.09 3.54
N GLN A 91 3.08 -0.32 3.47
CA GLN A 91 2.60 -1.72 3.49
C GLN A 91 3.01 -2.58 4.71
N ALA A 92 3.59 -1.99 5.75
CA ALA A 92 4.02 -2.71 6.96
C ALA A 92 2.86 -3.49 7.61
N CYS A 93 1.65 -2.93 7.61
CA CYS A 93 0.46 -3.59 8.13
C CYS A 93 0.07 -4.86 7.37
N GLY A 94 0.26 -4.88 6.05
CA GLY A 94 0.01 -6.08 5.23
C GLY A 94 1.08 -7.13 5.44
N SER A 95 2.35 -6.71 5.56
CA SER A 95 3.47 -7.62 5.82
C SER A 95 3.37 -8.36 7.16
N ILE A 96 2.90 -7.70 8.23
CA ILE A 96 2.76 -8.35 9.54
C ILE A 96 1.46 -9.16 9.69
N CYS A 97 0.51 -8.98 8.77
CA CYS A 97 -0.80 -9.64 8.87
C CYS A 97 -0.70 -11.10 8.41
N VAL A 98 -0.71 -12.02 9.38
CA VAL A 98 -0.68 -13.48 9.11
C VAL A 98 -1.91 -14.00 8.35
N ARG A 99 -2.97 -13.20 8.24
CA ARG A 99 -4.19 -13.52 7.49
C ARG A 99 -4.23 -12.91 6.11
N HIS A 100 -3.27 -12.05 5.79
CA HIS A 100 -3.21 -11.32 4.51
C HIS A 100 -4.52 -10.60 4.15
N CYS A 101 -5.22 -10.05 5.16
CA CYS A 101 -6.54 -9.43 5.00
C CYS A 101 -6.50 -7.97 4.48
N TYR A 102 -5.44 -7.54 3.81
CA TYR A 102 -5.27 -6.14 3.37
C TYR A 102 -5.23 -6.05 1.86
N THR A 103 -5.90 -5.05 1.30
CA THR A 103 -5.67 -4.59 -0.08
C THR A 103 -4.94 -3.25 -0.06
N PHE A 104 -4.16 -3.01 -1.11
CA PHE A 104 -3.40 -1.78 -1.27
C PHE A 104 -3.56 -1.21 -2.67
N LYS A 105 -3.46 0.10 -2.76
CA LYS A 105 -3.58 0.84 -4.01
C LYS A 105 -2.57 1.96 -4.09
N GLU A 106 -2.04 2.19 -5.28
CA GLU A 106 -1.21 3.34 -5.60
C GLU A 106 -2.04 4.59 -5.88
N LYS A 107 -1.45 5.76 -5.70
CA LYS A 107 -2.10 7.02 -6.05
C LYS A 107 -1.81 7.34 -7.52
N SER A 108 -2.87 7.47 -8.32
CA SER A 108 -2.80 8.05 -9.65
C SER A 108 -2.64 9.58 -9.56
N ALA A 109 -1.91 10.16 -10.52
CA ALA A 109 -1.77 11.59 -10.71
C ALA A 109 -3.11 12.25 -11.08
#